data_AF-A0A929Z7S0-F1
#
_entry.id   AF-A0A929Z7S0-F1
#
_cell.length_a   1.000
_cell.length_b   1.000
_cell.length_c   1.000
_cell.angle_alpha   90.00
_cell.angle_beta   90.00
_cell.angle_gamma   90.00
#
_symmetry.space_group_name_H-M   'P 1'
#
loop_
_entity.id
_entity.type
_entity.pdbx_description
1 polymer ?
#
loop_
_entity_poly.entity_id
_entity_poly.type
_entity_poly.pdbx_seq_one_letter_code
_entity_poly.pdbx_strand_id
1 'polypeptide(L)' 'MKRTKIKELLQRTDFGAEVCVKGWVRTRRGSKSVSFIALNDGSTIKNVQIVADVEKFDAELLKLITTGSCLCVEGTLV' A
#
# COMPACT_ATOMS: atom_id res chain seq x y z
N MET A 1 -1.26 5.39 13.69
CA MET A 1 -2.32 4.38 13.89
C MET A 1 -1.76 2.99 14.26
N LYS A 2 -2.54 2.04 14.82
CA LYS A 2 -2.07 0.66 15.06
C LYS A 2 -1.95 -0.09 13.74
N ARG A 3 -0.82 -0.78 13.51
CA ARG A 3 -0.60 -1.61 12.31
C ARG A 3 -1.57 -2.80 12.28
N THR A 4 -2.15 -3.04 11.11
CA THR A 4 -2.84 -4.29 10.73
C THR A 4 -1.91 -5.12 9.85
N LYS A 5 -1.79 -6.43 10.11
CA LYS A 5 -1.00 -7.33 9.23
C LYS A 5 -1.76 -7.56 7.92
N ILE A 6 -1.04 -7.75 6.82
CA ILE A 6 -1.69 -7.97 5.51
C ILE A 6 -2.56 -9.23 5.52
N LYS A 7 -2.11 -10.31 6.18
CA LYS A 7 -2.90 -11.54 6.34
C LYS A 7 -4.27 -11.27 6.99
N GLU A 8 -4.32 -10.41 7.99
CA GLU A 8 -5.54 -10.05 8.72
C GLU A 8 -6.39 -9.09 7.88
N LEU A 9 -5.76 -8.09 7.25
CA LEU A 9 -6.43 -7.11 6.41
C LEU A 9 -7.21 -7.78 5.27
N LEU A 10 -6.62 -8.80 4.63
CA LEU A 10 -7.27 -9.52 3.53
C LEU A 10 -8.52 -10.33 3.95
N GLN A 11 -8.79 -10.45 5.24
CA GLN A 11 -9.97 -11.12 5.80
C GLN A 11 -11.02 -10.13 6.32
N ARG A 12 -10.68 -8.83 6.36
CA ARG A 12 -11.57 -7.78 6.83
C ARG A 12 -12.66 -7.48 5.79
N THR A 13 -13.83 -7.12 6.30
CA THR A 13 -15.01 -6.75 5.51
C THR A 13 -15.62 -5.41 5.96
N ASP A 14 -14.98 -4.74 6.91
CA ASP A 14 -15.32 -3.39 7.36
C ASP A 14 -14.78 -2.33 6.38
N PHE A 15 -15.29 -2.37 5.14
CA PHE A 15 -14.99 -1.39 4.10
C PHE A 15 -15.33 0.04 4.56
N GLY A 16 -14.52 1.01 4.15
CA GLY A 16 -14.58 2.39 4.61
C GLY A 16 -13.78 2.65 5.89
N ALA A 17 -13.30 1.62 6.60
CA ALA A 17 -12.43 1.79 7.75
C ALA A 17 -11.06 2.34 7.35
N GLU A 18 -10.53 3.24 8.15
CA GLU A 18 -9.12 3.59 8.08
C GLU A 18 -8.27 2.41 8.56
N VAL A 19 -7.16 2.15 7.87
CA VAL A 19 -6.22 1.08 8.18
C VAL A 19 -4.79 1.56 8.01
N CYS A 20 -3.88 0.96 8.78
CA CYS A 20 -2.45 1.20 8.68
C CYS A 20 -1.73 -0.11 8.37
N VAL A 21 -1.05 -0.18 7.22
CA VAL A 21 -0.25 -1.34 6.81
C VAL A 21 1.21 -0.95 6.67
N LYS A 22 2.09 -1.91 6.96
CA LYS A 22 3.54 -1.73 6.85
C LYS A 22 4.15 -2.94 6.16
N GLY A 23 5.08 -2.73 5.24
CA GLY A 23 5.72 -3.81 4.50
C GLY A 23 6.72 -3.29 3.48
N TRP A 24 7.08 -4.17 2.55
CA TRP A 24 8.02 -3.89 1.46
C TRP A 24 7.30 -3.93 0.11
N VAL A 25 7.68 -3.01 -0.75
CA VAL A 25 7.18 -2.92 -2.12
C VAL A 25 7.66 -4.13 -2.91
N ARG A 26 6.72 -4.91 -3.45
CA ARG A 26 7.01 -6.03 -4.35
C ARG A 26 7.06 -5.58 -5.79
N THR A 27 6.10 -4.75 -6.19
CA THR A 27 6.07 -4.11 -7.51
C THR A 27 5.37 -2.76 -7.39
N ARG A 28 5.72 -1.85 -8.30
CA ARG A 28 4.99 -0.60 -8.51
C ARG A 28 4.67 -0.47 -9.99
N ARG A 29 3.42 -0.13 -10.32
CA ARG A 29 2.95 0.13 -11.67
C ARG A 29 2.24 1.49 -11.66
N GLY A 30 2.78 2.46 -12.37
CA GLY A 30 2.21 3.80 -12.46
C GLY A 30 1.62 4.07 -13.85
N SER A 31 0.47 4.75 -13.88
CA SER A 31 0.00 5.52 -15.03
C SER A 31 0.22 7.02 -14.78
N LYS A 32 -0.22 7.90 -15.70
CA LYS A 32 -0.09 9.36 -15.52
C LYS A 32 -0.81 9.88 -14.26
N SER A 33 -1.85 9.20 -13.79
CA SER A 33 -2.75 9.71 -12.73
C SER A 33 -2.78 8.83 -11.48
N VAL A 34 -2.51 7.52 -11.60
CA VAL A 34 -2.65 6.57 -10.49
C VAL A 34 -1.43 5.65 -10.42
N SER A 35 -0.93 5.43 -9.20
CA SER A 35 0.15 4.50 -8.91
C SER A 35 -0.38 3.32 -8.10
N PHE A 36 -0.24 2.11 -8.65
CA PHE A 36 -0.55 0.86 -7.99
C PHE A 36 0.72 0.27 -7.38
N ILE A 37 0.72 0.05 -6.07
CA ILE A 37 1.86 -0.48 -5.33
C ILE A 37 1.43 -1.80 -4.70
N ALA A 38 2.06 -2.91 -5.09
CA ALA A 38 1.88 -4.18 -4.42
C ALA A 38 2.80 -4.22 -3.19
N LEU A 39 2.20 -4.32 -2.00
CA LEU A 39 2.92 -4.35 -0.72
C LEU A 39 2.81 -5.74 -0.09
N ASN A 40 3.90 -6.21 0.52
CA ASN A 40 3.92 -7.47 1.27
C ASN A 40 4.68 -7.30 2.59
N ASP A 41 4.24 -7.98 3.64
CA ASP A 41 4.80 -7.87 4.99
C ASP A 41 5.28 -9.21 5.57
N GLY A 42 5.32 -10.26 4.74
CA GLY A 42 5.71 -11.62 5.11
C GLY A 42 4.63 -12.41 5.87
N SER A 43 3.51 -11.80 6.27
CA SER A 43 2.47 -12.51 7.02
C SER A 43 1.66 -13.50 6.18
N THR A 44 1.69 -13.35 4.85
CA THR A 44 1.04 -14.21 3.86
C THR A 44 1.74 -14.11 2.50
N ILE A 45 1.55 -15.11 1.64
CA ILE A 45 2.06 -15.09 0.25
C ILE A 45 1.34 -14.05 -0.62
N LYS A 46 0.13 -13.65 -0.23
CA LYS A 46 -0.68 -12.66 -0.96
C LYS A 46 -0.17 -11.23 -0.70
N ASN A 47 -0.28 -10.37 -1.70
CA ASN A 47 0.04 -8.95 -1.57
C ASN A 47 -1.24 -8.14 -1.32
N VAL A 48 -1.10 -6.99 -0.68
CA VAL A 48 -2.15 -5.94 -0.69
C VAL A 48 -1.83 -4.95 -1.80
N GLN A 49 -2.87 -4.44 -2.47
CA GLN A 49 -2.74 -3.38 -3.46
C GLN A 49 -3.00 -2.03 -2.79
N ILE A 50 -2.00 -1.15 -2.84
CA ILE A 50 -2.16 0.26 -2.47
C ILE A 50 -2.42 1.04 -3.75
N VAL A 51 -3.45 1.87 -3.73
CA VAL A 51 -3.81 2.78 -4.82
C VAL A 51 -3.47 4.20 -4.36
N ALA A 52 -2.45 4.80 -4.97
CA ALA A 52 -2.05 6.17 -4.70
C ALA A 52 -2.43 7.07 -5.87
N ASP A 53 -3.17 8.14 -5.60
CA ASP A 53 -3.46 9.21 -6.54
C ASP A 53 -2.23 10.09 -6.71
N VAL A 54 -1.65 10.12 -7.91
CA VAL A 54 -0.36 10.76 -8.17
C VAL A 54 -0.42 12.27 -7.91
N GLU A 55 -1.59 12.90 -8.10
CA GLU A 55 -1.75 14.35 -7.91
C GLU A 55 -1.70 14.77 -6.43
N LYS A 56 -1.92 13.82 -5.51
CA LYS A 56 -1.91 14.07 -4.06
C LYS A 56 -0.54 13.91 -3.41
N PHE A 57 0.47 13.48 -4.16
CA PHE A 57 1.81 13.24 -3.64
C PHE A 57 2.86 13.97 -4.47
N ASP A 58 3.96 14.32 -3.82
CA ASP A 58 5.13 14.85 -4.51
C ASP A 58 5.70 13.82 -5.51
N ALA A 59 6.00 14.29 -6.72
CA ALA A 59 6.51 13.46 -7.79
C ALA A 59 7.88 12.86 -7.46
N GLU A 60 8.74 13.61 -6.74
CA GLU A 60 10.05 13.10 -6.33
C GLU A 60 9.91 12.03 -5.26
N LEU A 61 9.04 12.23 -4.26
CA LEU A 61 8.70 11.19 -3.29
C LEU A 61 8.23 9.90 -3.96
N LEU A 62 7.32 10.01 -4.94
CA LEU A 62 6.81 8.85 -5.67
C LEU A 62 7.91 8.10 -6.45
N LYS A 63 8.93 8.80 -6.97
CA LYS A 63 10.08 8.17 -7.63
C LYS A 63 10.94 7.33 -6.68
N LEU A 64 11.00 7.70 -5.40
CA LEU A 64 11.74 6.93 -4.37
C LEU A 64 11.07 5.59 -4.03
N ILE A 65 9.78 5.44 -4.35
CA ILE A 65 9.04 4.19 -4.14
C ILE A 65 9.42 3.19 -5.24
N THR A 66 10.42 2.37 -4.96
CA THR A 66 10.93 1.33 -5.85
C THR A 66 10.75 -0.06 -5.22
N THR A 67 11.00 -1.12 -5.99
CA THR A 67 10.95 -2.49 -5.47
C THR A 67 11.95 -2.66 -4.34
N GLY A 68 11.49 -3.21 -3.21
CA GLY A 68 12.29 -3.37 -2.00
C GLY A 68 12.19 -2.20 -1.02
N SER A 69 11.64 -1.04 -1.40
CA SER A 69 11.40 0.06 -0.46
C SER A 69 10.45 -0.38 0.66
N CYS A 70 10.73 0.02 1.89
CA CYS A 70 9.81 -0.15 3.01
C CYS A 70 8.81 1.01 3.05
N LEU A 71 7.53 0.70 3.30
CA LEU A 71 6.47 1.70 3.39
C LEU A 71 5.64 1.51 4.65
N CYS A 72 5.16 2.63 5.19
CA CYS A 72 4.05 2.71 6.12
C CYS A 72 2.93 3.45 5.40
N VAL A 73 1.80 2.78 5.19
CA VAL A 73 0.67 3.32 4.45
C VAL A 73 -0.54 3.38 5.36
N GLU A 74 -1.09 4.57 5.52
CA GLU A 74 -2.40 4.81 6.13
C GLU A 74 -3.39 5.15 5.02
N GLY A 75 -4.59 4.57 5.06
CA GLY A 75 -5.59 4.78 4.02
C GLY A 75 -6.90 4.04 4.31
N THR A 76 -7.86 4.19 3.41
CA THR A 76 -9.19 3.60 3.54
C THR A 76 -9.22 2.21 2.90
N LEU A 77 -9.77 1.23 3.62
CA LEU A 77 -10.05 -0.09 3.06
C LEU A 77 -11.25 0.01 2.11
N VAL A 78 -11.06 -0.33 0.84
CA VAL A 78 -12.09 -0.33 -0.21
C VAL A 78 -12.36 -1.72 -0.74
#